data_AF-A0A7R9QRL8-F1
#
_entry.id   AF-A0A7R9QRL8-F1
#
_cell.length_a   1.000
_cell.length_b   1.000
_cell.length_c   1.000
_cell.angle_alpha   90.00
_cell.angle_beta   90.00
_cell.angle_gamma   90.00
#
_symmetry.space_group_name_H-M   'P 1'
#
loop_
_entity.id
_entity.type
_entity.pdbx_description
1 polymer ?
#
loop_
_entity_poly.entity_id
_entity_poly.type
_entity_poly.pdbx_seq_one_letter_code
_entity_poly.pdbx_strand_id
1 'polypeptide(L)'
;FVAVTAALLRHNWYPARVFVGDTYCYFAGMTFAVVGILGHFSKTMLLFFMPQVFNFLYSCPQLFHFVDCPRHRLPKYDPKTDKVFASTFRLKRSETKRLGRLFLDILRALRLVQYKQVSDDPSNDTYECSNLTIINLILVKLGPMNEMHVTCVLLALQVLSSCFGFFIRYGISKIFY
;
A
#
# COMPACT_ATOMS: atom_id res chain seq x y z
N PHE A 1 20.51 -7.49 11.32
CA PHE A 1 19.36 -6.81 10.69
C PHE A 1 18.56 -6.00 11.71
N VAL A 2 17.84 -6.63 12.64
CA VAL A 2 16.91 -5.96 13.59
C VAL A 2 17.54 -4.79 14.35
N ALA A 3 18.71 -4.96 14.99
CA ALA A 3 19.34 -3.89 15.77
C ALA A 3 19.69 -2.65 14.92
N VAL A 4 20.21 -2.86 13.71
CA VAL A 4 20.55 -1.77 12.77
C VAL A 4 19.28 -1.06 12.28
N THR A 5 18.23 -1.82 11.95
CA THR A 5 16.92 -1.25 11.60
C THR A 5 16.32 -0.46 12.76
N ALA A 6 16.43 -0.92 14.00
CA ALA A 6 15.92 -0.21 15.17
C ALA A 6 16.65 1.12 15.39
N ALA A 7 17.98 1.14 15.21
CA ALA A 7 18.77 2.37 15.28
C ALA A 7 18.36 3.36 14.17
N LEU A 8 18.18 2.89 12.93
CA LEU A 8 17.69 3.72 11.82
C LEU A 8 16.28 4.25 12.10
N LEU A 9 15.38 3.39 12.59
CA LEU A 9 14.01 3.74 12.93
C LEU A 9 13.96 4.84 13.99
N ARG A 10 14.85 4.85 14.99
CA ARG A 10 14.91 5.92 16.00
C ARG A 10 15.10 7.32 15.38
N HIS A 11 15.79 7.42 14.24
CA HIS A 11 16.01 8.68 13.54
C HIS A 11 14.98 8.94 12.43
N ASN A 12 14.40 7.87 11.87
CA ASN A 12 13.38 7.95 10.82
C ASN A 12 11.94 8.02 11.36
N TRP A 13 11.69 7.66 12.62
CA TRP A 13 10.37 7.74 13.25
C TRP A 13 9.86 9.17 13.26
N TYR A 14 8.54 9.33 13.15
CA TYR A 14 7.90 10.63 13.08
C TYR A 14 8.24 11.51 14.31
N PRO A 15 8.66 12.78 14.12
CA PRO A 15 8.99 13.42 12.84
C PRO A 15 10.36 12.97 12.29
N ALA A 16 10.38 12.52 11.04
CA ALA A 16 11.56 11.91 10.43
C ALA A 16 12.72 12.91 10.28
N ARG A 17 13.90 12.57 10.80
CA ARG A 17 15.14 13.36 10.66
C ARG A 17 16.03 12.88 9.53
N VAL A 18 15.91 11.61 9.17
CA VAL A 18 16.61 10.96 8.06
C VAL A 18 15.64 10.10 7.28
N PHE A 19 15.86 9.96 5.97
CA PHE A 19 15.11 9.03 5.13
C PHE A 19 15.95 7.79 4.84
N VAL A 20 15.30 6.63 4.78
CA VAL A 20 15.96 5.33 4.57
C VAL A 20 16.42 5.14 3.12
N GLY A 21 15.68 5.72 2.17
CA GLY A 21 15.94 5.63 0.74
C GLY A 21 15.81 4.22 0.15
N ASP A 22 16.04 4.12 -1.16
CA ASP A 22 16.00 2.84 -1.88
C ASP A 22 17.09 1.88 -1.41
N THR A 23 18.22 2.40 -0.92
CA THR A 23 19.31 1.61 -0.34
C THR A 23 18.81 0.68 0.77
N TYR A 24 18.01 1.20 1.71
CA TYR A 24 17.46 0.36 2.78
C TYR A 24 16.41 -0.63 2.26
N CYS A 25 15.57 -0.22 1.31
CA CYS A 25 14.56 -1.10 0.72
C CYS A 25 15.20 -2.30 0.00
N TYR A 26 16.26 -2.08 -0.77
CA TYR A 26 17.04 -3.16 -1.40
C TYR A 26 17.76 -4.02 -0.37
N PHE A 27 18.40 -3.41 0.62
CA PHE A 27 19.07 -4.13 1.71
C PHE A 27 18.11 -5.05 2.48
N ALA A 28 16.95 -4.53 2.89
CA ALA A 28 15.94 -5.29 3.62
C ALA A 28 15.34 -6.39 2.75
N GLY A 29 14.92 -6.07 1.53
CA GLY A 29 14.36 -7.04 0.59
C GLY A 29 15.32 -8.21 0.32
N MET A 30 16.59 -7.91 0.03
CA MET A 30 17.59 -8.95 -0.21
C MET A 30 17.88 -9.77 1.05
N THR A 31 17.99 -9.13 2.22
CA THR A 31 18.19 -9.85 3.50
C THR A 31 17.08 -10.87 3.72
N PHE A 32 15.82 -10.47 3.57
CA PHE A 32 14.68 -11.39 3.69
C PHE A 32 14.71 -12.49 2.62
N ALA A 33 14.92 -12.14 1.35
CA ALA A 33 14.99 -13.11 0.27
C ALA A 33 16.05 -14.20 0.53
N VAL A 34 17.27 -13.81 0.92
CA VAL A 34 18.38 -14.74 1.21
C VAL A 34 18.02 -15.69 2.33
N VAL A 35 17.57 -15.19 3.49
CA VAL A 35 17.25 -16.06 4.63
C VAL A 35 16.06 -16.97 4.33
N GLY A 36 15.05 -16.49 3.59
CA GLY A 36 13.90 -17.29 3.21
C GLY A 36 14.22 -18.42 2.22
N ILE A 37 15.13 -18.16 1.28
CA ILE A 37 15.59 -19.16 0.29
C ILE A 37 16.50 -20.17 0.96
N LEU A 38 17.58 -19.73 1.61
CA LEU A 38 18.58 -20.63 2.22
C LEU A 38 18.01 -21.40 3.43
N GLY A 39 17.05 -20.80 4.15
CA GLY A 39 16.37 -21.47 5.26
C GLY A 39 15.18 -22.33 4.83
N HIS A 40 14.87 -22.43 3.53
CA HIS A 40 13.76 -23.22 2.98
C HIS A 40 12.37 -22.89 3.58
N PHE A 41 12.15 -21.65 4.05
CA PHE A 41 10.87 -21.19 4.61
C PHE A 41 10.26 -20.02 3.82
N SER A 42 10.62 -19.88 2.54
CA SER A 42 10.14 -18.80 1.64
C SER A 42 8.61 -18.69 1.61
N LYS A 43 7.89 -19.81 1.64
CA LYS A 43 6.41 -19.83 1.71
C LYS A 43 5.88 -19.15 2.98
N THR A 44 6.44 -19.46 4.14
CA THR A 44 6.06 -18.81 5.40
C THR A 44 6.43 -17.33 5.38
N MET A 45 7.62 -17.00 4.86
CA MET A 45 8.04 -15.61 4.76
C MET A 45 7.08 -14.78 3.90
N LEU A 46 6.59 -15.33 2.78
CA LEU A 46 5.58 -14.66 1.95
C LEU A 46 4.26 -14.42 2.70
N LEU A 47 3.86 -15.30 3.63
CA LEU A 47 2.69 -15.06 4.50
C LEU A 47 2.89 -13.83 5.41
N PHE A 48 4.10 -13.62 5.91
CA PHE A 48 4.42 -12.42 6.69
C PHE A 48 4.48 -11.16 5.81
N PHE A 49 4.71 -11.30 4.50
CA PHE A 49 4.70 -10.21 3.53
C PHE A 49 3.30 -9.89 2.99
N MET A 50 2.24 -10.36 3.63
CA MET A 50 0.87 -10.21 3.14
C MET A 50 0.46 -8.74 2.86
N PRO A 51 0.74 -7.75 3.75
CA PRO A 51 0.45 -6.35 3.43
C PRO A 51 1.23 -5.81 2.22
N GLN A 52 2.50 -6.22 2.07
CA GLN A 52 3.36 -5.83 0.94
C GLN A 52 2.85 -6.43 -0.38
N VAL A 53 2.50 -7.72 -0.37
CA VAL A 53 1.92 -8.42 -1.52
C VAL A 53 0.58 -7.80 -1.89
N PHE A 54 -0.29 -7.51 -0.91
CA PHE A 54 -1.56 -6.84 -1.15
C PHE A 54 -1.36 -5.46 -1.77
N ASN A 55 -0.47 -4.63 -1.20
CA ASN A 55 -0.17 -3.31 -1.76
C ASN A 55 0.36 -3.40 -3.20
N PHE A 56 1.21 -4.39 -3.50
CA PHE A 56 1.72 -4.64 -4.85
C PHE A 56 0.59 -5.01 -5.81
N LEU A 57 -0.25 -6.00 -5.47
CA LEU A 57 -1.37 -6.44 -6.31
C LEU A 57 -2.39 -5.33 -6.53
N TYR A 58 -2.72 -4.56 -5.49
CA TYR A 58 -3.59 -3.40 -5.59
C TYR A 58 -2.99 -2.30 -6.47
N SER A 59 -1.66 -2.12 -6.43
CA SER A 59 -0.92 -1.17 -7.27
C SER A 59 -0.75 -1.61 -8.73
N CYS A 60 -0.96 -2.88 -9.07
CA CYS A 60 -0.67 -3.45 -10.40
C CYS A 60 -1.26 -2.65 -11.57
N PRO A 61 -2.53 -2.19 -11.54
CA PRO A 61 -3.08 -1.42 -12.65
C PRO A 61 -2.29 -0.13 -12.97
N GLN A 62 -1.75 0.53 -11.93
CA GLN A 62 -0.88 1.70 -12.08
C GLN A 62 0.54 1.29 -12.49
N LEU A 63 1.12 0.28 -11.84
CA LEU A 63 2.50 -0.16 -12.12
C LEU A 63 2.71 -0.64 -13.56
N PHE A 64 1.71 -1.31 -14.14
CA PHE A 64 1.75 -1.79 -15.52
C PHE A 64 1.16 -0.77 -16.52
N HIS A 65 0.87 0.46 -16.09
CA HIS A 65 0.34 1.53 -16.94
C HIS A 65 -0.95 1.12 -17.71
N PHE A 66 -1.82 0.36 -17.05
CA PHE A 66 -3.20 0.15 -17.52
C PHE A 66 -4.10 1.33 -17.18
N VAL A 67 -3.76 2.05 -16.10
CA VAL A 67 -4.28 3.36 -15.71
C VAL A 67 -3.11 4.31 -15.47
N ASP A 68 -3.36 5.62 -15.49
CA ASP A 68 -2.32 6.62 -15.27
C ASP A 68 -1.65 6.45 -13.91
N CYS A 69 -0.32 6.49 -13.92
CA CYS A 69 0.53 6.28 -12.76
C CYS A 69 1.37 7.53 -12.50
N PRO A 70 0.94 8.41 -11.58
CA PRO A 70 1.75 9.57 -11.19
C PRO A 70 3.09 9.13 -10.61
N ARG A 71 4.13 9.95 -10.81
CA ARG A 71 5.47 9.70 -10.27
C ARG A 71 5.46 9.53 -8.74
N HIS A 72 4.68 10.33 -8.04
CA HIS A 72 4.49 10.24 -6.59
C HIS A 72 3.05 9.84 -6.27
N ARG A 73 2.90 8.76 -5.49
CA ARG A 73 1.60 8.19 -5.09
C ARG A 73 1.37 8.26 -3.57
N LEU A 74 2.14 9.12 -2.91
CA LEU A 74 2.04 9.39 -1.48
C LEU A 74 0.81 10.26 -1.19
N PRO A 75 0.20 10.13 -0.01
CA PRO A 75 -0.87 11.02 0.46
C PRO A 75 -0.48 12.50 0.38
N LYS A 76 -1.47 13.37 0.25
CA LYS A 76 -1.28 14.83 0.26
C LYS A 76 -1.38 15.35 1.68
N TYR A 77 -0.37 16.06 2.15
CA TYR A 77 -0.38 16.71 3.46
C TYR A 77 -1.08 18.07 3.40
N ASP A 78 -1.93 18.37 4.38
CA ASP A 78 -2.54 19.69 4.58
C ASP A 78 -1.98 20.37 5.84
N PRO A 79 -1.19 21.45 5.69
CA PRO A 79 -0.63 22.17 6.84
C PRO A 79 -1.67 22.79 7.77
N LYS A 80 -2.89 23.05 7.30
CA LYS A 80 -3.93 23.70 8.12
C LYS A 80 -4.54 22.74 9.14
N THR A 81 -4.68 21.47 8.74
CA THR A 81 -5.34 20.45 9.57
C THR A 81 -4.35 19.46 10.18
N ASP A 82 -3.06 19.53 9.83
CA ASP A 82 -2.00 18.59 10.22
C ASP A 82 -2.38 17.13 9.93
N LYS A 83 -3.04 16.93 8.78
CA LYS A 83 -3.55 15.63 8.33
C LYS A 83 -3.10 15.33 6.92
N VAL A 84 -2.99 14.04 6.64
CA VAL A 84 -2.76 13.52 5.29
C VAL A 84 -4.07 13.04 4.68
N PHE A 85 -4.30 13.41 3.43
CA PHE A 85 -5.46 13.08 2.62
C PHE A 85 -5.06 12.10 1.52
N ALA A 86 -6.00 11.23 1.13
CA ALA A 86 -5.78 10.33 0.01
C ALA A 86 -5.48 11.15 -1.26
N SER A 87 -4.36 10.82 -1.89
CA SER A 87 -3.95 11.40 -3.16
C SER A 87 -4.79 10.83 -4.31
N THR A 88 -5.16 11.67 -5.27
CA THR A 88 -5.94 11.28 -6.45
C THR A 88 -5.14 11.46 -7.74
N PHE A 89 -5.50 10.71 -8.76
CA PHE A 89 -5.07 10.89 -10.14
C PHE A 89 -6.29 11.12 -11.02
N ARG A 90 -6.11 11.94 -12.07
CA ARG A 90 -7.15 12.21 -13.06
C ARG A 90 -7.06 11.17 -14.15
N LEU A 91 -8.22 10.68 -14.59
CA LEU A 91 -8.35 9.76 -15.70
C LEU A 91 -9.46 10.23 -16.62
N LYS A 92 -9.24 10.15 -17.93
CA LYS A 92 -10.31 10.28 -18.91
C LYS A 92 -10.84 8.88 -19.21
N ARG A 93 -12.16 8.69 -19.04
CA ARG A 93 -12.72 7.34 -19.18
C ARG A 93 -12.61 6.86 -20.62
N SER A 94 -12.80 7.73 -21.61
CA SER A 94 -12.66 7.47 -23.05
C SER A 94 -11.27 6.98 -23.48
N GLU A 95 -10.20 7.50 -22.88
CA GLU A 95 -8.81 7.16 -23.21
C GLU A 95 -8.30 5.92 -22.45
N THR A 96 -8.96 5.54 -21.35
CA THR A 96 -8.52 4.40 -20.52
C THR A 96 -8.72 3.07 -21.26
N LYS A 97 -7.68 2.22 -21.24
CA LYS A 97 -7.70 0.86 -21.84
C LYS A 97 -8.81 -0.01 -21.21
N ARG A 98 -9.36 -0.95 -21.98
CA ARG A 98 -10.45 -1.84 -21.51
C ARG A 98 -10.09 -2.59 -20.22
N LEU A 99 -8.87 -3.11 -20.11
CA LEU A 99 -8.39 -3.78 -18.90
C LEU A 99 -8.35 -2.83 -17.70
N GLY A 100 -7.83 -1.62 -17.87
CA GLY A 100 -7.81 -0.60 -16.82
C GLY A 100 -9.22 -0.24 -16.34
N ARG A 101 -10.18 -0.12 -17.26
CA ARG A 101 -11.60 0.11 -16.91
C ARG A 101 -12.18 -1.05 -16.10
N LEU A 102 -11.98 -2.30 -16.56
CA LEU A 102 -12.45 -3.49 -15.84
C LEU A 102 -11.88 -3.55 -14.42
N PHE A 103 -10.58 -3.31 -14.25
CA PHE A 103 -9.96 -3.25 -12.93
C PHE A 103 -10.59 -2.16 -12.06
N LEU A 104 -10.77 -0.95 -12.60
CA LEU A 104 -11.41 0.15 -11.86
C LEU A 104 -12.86 -0.16 -11.49
N ASP A 105 -13.63 -0.78 -12.38
CA ASP A 105 -15.03 -1.16 -12.12
C ASP A 105 -15.13 -2.23 -11.02
N ILE A 106 -14.23 -3.22 -11.02
CA ILE A 106 -14.12 -4.22 -9.94
C ILE A 106 -13.76 -3.53 -8.62
N LEU A 107 -12.72 -2.69 -8.61
CA LEU A 107 -12.28 -1.99 -7.40
C LEU A 107 -13.36 -1.04 -6.85
N ARG A 108 -14.15 -0.43 -7.75
CA ARG A 108 -15.31 0.40 -7.42
C ARG A 108 -16.42 -0.45 -6.80
N ALA A 109 -16.75 -1.60 -7.38
CA ALA A 109 -17.73 -2.53 -6.84
C ALA A 109 -17.36 -2.99 -5.41
N LEU A 110 -16.07 -3.25 -5.18
CA LEU A 110 -15.53 -3.61 -3.85
C LEU A 110 -15.39 -2.42 -2.89
N ARG A 111 -15.76 -1.19 -3.31
CA ARG A 111 -15.59 0.06 -2.56
C ARG A 111 -14.15 0.29 -2.09
N LEU A 112 -13.15 -0.16 -2.85
CA LEU A 112 -11.73 -0.03 -2.52
C LEU A 112 -11.12 1.26 -3.07
N VAL A 113 -11.87 2.04 -3.82
CA VAL A 113 -11.38 3.23 -4.53
C VAL A 113 -12.39 4.36 -4.37
N GLN A 114 -11.91 5.57 -4.14
CA GLN A 114 -12.71 6.77 -4.26
C GLN A 114 -12.75 7.18 -5.73
N TYR A 115 -13.94 7.27 -6.32
CA TYR A 115 -14.17 7.61 -7.72
C TYR A 115 -15.16 8.77 -7.80
N LYS A 116 -14.71 9.94 -8.24
CA LYS A 116 -15.51 11.17 -8.33
C LYS A 116 -15.37 11.79 -9.71
N GLN A 117 -16.43 12.38 -10.24
CA GLN A 117 -16.35 13.17 -11.46
C GLN A 117 -15.85 14.58 -11.13
N VAL A 118 -14.95 15.12 -11.95
CA VAL A 118 -14.28 16.41 -11.66
C VAL A 118 -15.17 17.60 -11.98
N SER A 119 -16.13 17.45 -12.89
CA SER A 119 -17.01 18.52 -13.35
C SER A 119 -18.42 17.98 -13.56
N ASP A 120 -19.44 18.76 -13.17
CA ASP A 120 -20.87 18.46 -13.46
C ASP A 120 -21.25 18.70 -14.93
N ASP A 121 -20.29 19.13 -15.76
CA ASP A 121 -20.49 19.31 -17.19
C ASP A 121 -20.56 17.94 -17.88
N PRO A 122 -21.67 17.59 -18.55
CA PRO A 122 -21.85 16.29 -19.22
C PRO A 122 -20.82 16.04 -20.33
N SER A 123 -20.19 17.09 -20.85
CA SER A 123 -19.18 17.01 -21.90
C SER A 123 -17.80 16.55 -21.40
N ASN A 124 -17.52 16.66 -20.10
CA ASN A 124 -16.20 16.40 -19.54
C ASN A 124 -16.13 15.00 -18.91
N ASP A 125 -15.55 14.05 -19.67
CA ASP A 125 -15.38 12.64 -19.29
C ASP A 125 -14.18 12.39 -18.35
N THR A 126 -13.83 13.38 -17.54
CA THR A 126 -12.69 13.34 -16.61
C THR A 126 -13.14 12.98 -15.20
N TYR A 127 -12.53 11.92 -14.66
CA TYR A 127 -12.77 11.42 -13.31
C TYR A 127 -11.51 11.52 -12.46
N GLU A 128 -11.70 11.73 -11.16
CA GLU A 128 -10.66 11.63 -10.14
C GLU A 128 -10.81 10.31 -9.38
N CYS A 129 -9.73 9.55 -9.38
CA CYS A 129 -9.61 8.26 -8.72
C CYS A 129 -8.54 8.34 -7.64
N SER A 130 -8.76 7.75 -6.47
CA SER A 130 -7.70 7.62 -5.45
C SER A 130 -6.53 6.77 -5.97
N ASN A 131 -5.29 7.18 -5.69
CA ASN A 131 -4.11 6.40 -6.02
C ASN A 131 -4.18 5.00 -5.41
N LEU A 132 -3.76 4.00 -6.18
CA LEU A 132 -3.90 2.59 -5.83
C LEU A 132 -2.73 2.14 -4.95
N THR A 133 -2.72 2.58 -3.69
CA THR A 133 -1.78 2.10 -2.66
C THR A 133 -2.52 1.81 -1.35
N ILE A 134 -1.99 0.90 -0.53
CA ILE A 134 -2.60 0.54 0.75
C ILE A 134 -2.72 1.75 1.69
N ILE A 135 -1.78 2.70 1.60
CA ILE A 135 -1.79 3.94 2.38
C ILE A 135 -3.01 4.80 2.00
N ASN A 136 -3.24 5.01 0.70
CA ASN A 136 -4.41 5.75 0.23
C ASN A 136 -5.71 4.99 0.52
N LEU A 137 -5.70 3.65 0.45
CA LEU A 137 -6.86 2.82 0.79
C LEU A 137 -7.27 3.01 2.26
N ILE A 138 -6.31 3.02 3.19
CA ILE A 138 -6.57 3.30 4.61
C ILE A 138 -7.20 4.69 4.77
N LEU A 139 -6.67 5.70 4.09
CA LEU A 139 -7.23 7.07 4.15
C LEU A 139 -8.62 7.19 3.51
N VAL A 140 -8.90 6.42 2.45
CA VAL A 140 -10.24 6.37 1.85
C VAL A 140 -11.25 5.70 2.79
N LYS A 141 -10.83 4.70 3.57
CA LYS A 141 -11.72 3.94 4.47
C LYS A 141 -11.89 4.57 5.85
N LEU A 142 -10.81 5.04 6.45
CA LEU A 142 -10.77 5.57 7.82
C LEU A 142 -10.80 7.12 7.85
N GLY A 143 -10.67 7.76 6.70
CA GLY A 143 -10.65 9.22 6.57
C GLY A 143 -9.26 9.84 6.79
N PRO A 144 -9.17 11.18 6.70
CA PRO A 144 -7.92 11.92 6.87
C PRO A 144 -7.43 11.85 8.31
N MET A 145 -6.15 11.53 8.50
CA MET A 145 -5.52 11.40 9.81
C MET A 145 -4.08 11.91 9.77
N ASN A 146 -3.45 12.11 10.92
CA ASN A 146 -2.05 12.54 10.99
C ASN A 146 -1.11 11.41 10.50
N GLU A 147 0.02 11.77 9.90
CA GLU A 147 1.00 10.85 9.31
C GLU A 147 1.51 9.77 10.29
N MET A 148 1.71 10.13 11.56
CA MET A 148 2.09 9.20 12.61
C MET A 148 1.03 8.10 12.79
N HIS A 149 -0.24 8.48 12.79
CA HIS A 149 -1.35 7.54 12.98
C HIS A 149 -1.49 6.59 11.79
N VAL A 150 -1.33 7.08 10.55
CA VAL A 150 -1.32 6.20 9.35
C VAL A 150 -0.20 5.16 9.47
N THR A 151 1.00 5.60 9.86
CA THR A 151 2.15 4.72 10.05
C THR A 151 1.89 3.66 11.12
N CYS A 152 1.31 4.05 12.26
CA CYS A 152 0.92 3.11 13.32
C CYS A 152 -0.14 2.10 12.85
N VAL A 153 -1.14 2.52 12.08
CA VAL A 153 -2.16 1.62 11.51
C VAL A 153 -1.53 0.61 10.55
N LEU A 154 -0.57 1.03 9.72
CA LEU A 154 0.16 0.14 8.82
C LEU A 154 1.01 -0.88 9.59
N LEU A 155 1.67 -0.46 10.67
CA LEU A 155 2.44 -1.37 11.54
C LEU A 155 1.53 -2.34 12.29
N ALA A 156 0.39 -1.87 12.79
CA ALA A 156 -0.61 -2.73 13.42
C ALA A 156 -1.13 -3.78 12.42
N LEU A 157 -1.43 -3.38 11.18
CA LEU A 157 -1.81 -4.30 10.11
C LEU A 157 -0.70 -5.34 9.85
N GLN A 158 0.57 -4.93 9.83
CA GLN A 158 1.72 -5.83 9.66
C GLN A 158 1.85 -6.85 10.81
N VAL A 159 1.65 -6.41 12.05
CA VAL A 159 1.67 -7.29 13.23
C VAL A 159 0.51 -8.28 13.14
N LEU A 160 -0.71 -7.82 12.83
CA LEU A 160 -1.88 -8.68 12.68
C LEU A 160 -1.70 -9.72 11.56
N SER A 161 -1.17 -9.32 10.40
CA SER A 161 -0.83 -10.26 9.32
C SER A 161 0.23 -11.27 9.74
N SER A 162 1.19 -10.88 10.57
CA SER A 162 2.21 -11.79 11.09
C SER A 162 1.62 -12.80 12.09
N CYS A 163 0.75 -12.34 13.01
CA CYS A 163 -0.02 -13.20 13.91
C CYS A 163 -0.88 -14.20 13.12
N PHE A 164 -1.55 -13.75 12.05
CA PHE A 164 -2.32 -14.61 11.17
C PHE A 164 -1.43 -15.64 10.45
N GLY A 165 -0.26 -15.22 9.95
CA GLY A 165 0.73 -16.14 9.37
C GLY A 165 1.19 -17.21 10.36
N PHE A 166 1.42 -16.85 11.62
CA PHE A 166 1.73 -17.82 12.68
C PHE A 166 0.56 -18.74 13.00
N PHE A 167 -0.66 -18.22 13.04
CA PHE A 167 -1.87 -19.03 13.24
C PHE A 167 -2.04 -20.07 12.13
N ILE A 168 -1.84 -19.71 10.87
CA ILE A 168 -1.84 -20.68 9.75
C ILE A 168 -0.74 -21.72 9.97
N ARG A 169 0.49 -21.27 10.26
CA ARG A 169 1.65 -22.17 10.37
C ARG A 169 1.50 -23.19 11.51
N TYR A 170 1.04 -22.76 12.69
CA TYR A 170 1.04 -23.58 13.89
C TYR A 170 -0.34 -24.13 14.29
N GLY A 171 -1.42 -23.43 13.93
CA GLY A 171 -2.80 -23.84 14.22
C GLY A 171 -3.34 -24.78 13.16
N ILE A 172 -3.30 -24.38 11.88
CA ILE A 172 -3.88 -25.17 10.78
C ILE A 172 -3.04 -26.40 10.46
N SER A 173 -1.71 -26.32 10.61
CA SER A 173 -0.83 -27.49 10.40
C SER A 173 -1.14 -28.66 11.34
N LYS A 174 -1.80 -28.45 12.48
CA LYS A 174 -2.23 -29.51 13.41
C LYS A 174 -3.61 -30.10 13.08
N ILE A 175 -4.35 -29.50 12.15
CA ILE A 175 -5.68 -29.96 11.73
C ILE A 175 -5.57 -30.84 10.48
N PHE A 176 -4.55 -30.61 9.65
CA PHE A 176 -4.31 -31.36 8.41
C PHE A 176 -3.30 -32.51 8.55
N TYR A 177 -2.70 -32.68 9.73
CA TYR A 177 -1.78 -33.76 10.10
C TYR A 177 -2.19 -34.30 11.47
#